data_AF-A0AAD6GMP6-F1
#
_entry.id   AF-A0AAD6GMP6-F1
#
_cell.length_a   1.000
_cell.length_b   1.000
_cell.length_c   1.000
_cell.angle_alpha   90.00
_cell.angle_beta   90.00
_cell.angle_gamma   90.00
#
_symmetry.space_group_name_H-M   'P 1'
#
loop_
_entity.id
_entity.type
_entity.pdbx_description
1 polymer ?
#
loop_
_entity_poly.entity_id
_entity_poly.type
_entity_poly.pdbx_seq_one_letter_code
_entity_poly.pdbx_strand_id
1 'polypeptide(L)'
;MASVTICSLKGHYYKQPTPGATNANLQRNNSQIRILFWLTYMLDKDLAIRSGDPPLLTESYCDLTISIELFDYYNYLPRLDDTYGCTGQRVEHLAPHFTGDVGLSLLKEKVCYQLFSAHASKCSDDQLLLRIRKLDDEIESWRMSLPSIFRPALFVSHNNTSLDSSEEAVPLFTRRMSLQLEYHHLMTVIHTTVRRCAPSSPGDAEDLHAVVHSSFDLSLMASRSTLLCLKLLLDKIGGQAFRFFMSYFFTAVITLFLDIIIHPLGPQARNDLEILISAANTVRSIPGHGLTENEVTRVEGK
;
A
#
# COMPACT_ATOMS: atom_id res chain seq x y z
N MET A 1 -2.87 20.16 5.76
CA MET A 1 -3.95 20.96 5.13
C MET A 1 -5.18 20.11 4.79
N ALA A 2 -5.05 18.99 4.07
CA ALA A 2 -6.20 18.15 3.69
C ALA A 2 -7.03 17.62 4.88
N SER A 3 -6.38 17.09 5.92
CA SER A 3 -7.05 16.61 7.15
C SER A 3 -7.88 17.70 7.83
N VAL A 4 -7.31 18.90 7.99
CA VAL A 4 -7.99 20.07 8.56
C VAL A 4 -9.22 20.46 7.74
N THR A 5 -9.08 20.54 6.41
CA THR A 5 -10.21 20.88 5.52
C THR A 5 -11.34 19.86 5.63
N ILE A 6 -11.02 18.56 5.67
CA ILE A 6 -12.03 17.51 5.83
C ILE A 6 -12.74 17.59 7.18
N CYS A 7 -12.01 17.91 8.24
CA CYS A 7 -12.60 18.15 9.56
C CYS A 7 -13.56 19.35 9.54
N SER A 8 -13.17 20.46 8.92
CA SER A 8 -14.02 21.65 8.74
C SER A 8 -15.30 21.36 7.95
N LEU A 9 -15.22 20.46 6.96
CA LEU A 9 -16.37 20.00 6.17
C LEU A 9 -17.25 18.96 6.90
N LYS A 10 -16.89 18.57 8.13
CA LYS A 10 -17.53 17.50 8.91
C LYS A 10 -17.53 16.14 8.20
N GLY A 11 -16.53 15.86 7.35
CA GLY A 11 -16.43 14.58 6.64
C GLY A 11 -16.06 13.40 7.53
N HIS A 12 -15.44 13.68 8.68
CA HIS A 12 -15.11 12.71 9.72
C HIS A 12 -16.34 12.17 10.48
N TYR A 13 -17.52 12.75 10.29
CA TYR A 13 -18.77 12.19 10.81
C TYR A 13 -19.56 11.52 9.69
N TYR A 14 -20.09 10.32 9.94
CA TYR A 14 -21.02 9.70 9.02
C TYR A 14 -22.40 10.35 9.17
N LYS A 15 -22.95 10.82 8.05
CA LYS A 15 -24.31 11.35 7.99
C LYS A 15 -25.20 10.31 7.33
N GLN A 16 -26.10 9.70 8.10
CA GLN A 16 -27.08 8.80 7.53
C GLN A 16 -28.00 9.55 6.54
N PRO A 17 -28.36 8.94 5.40
CA PRO A 17 -29.36 9.50 4.50
C PRO A 17 -30.68 9.66 5.26
N THR A 18 -31.21 10.89 5.35
CA THR A 18 -32.51 11.12 6.00
C THR A 18 -33.62 10.53 5.12
N PRO A 19 -34.44 9.58 5.62
CA PRO A 19 -35.55 9.03 4.85
C PRO A 19 -36.53 10.15 4.48
N GLY A 20 -36.80 10.35 3.19
CA GLY A 20 -37.74 11.36 2.69
C GLY A 20 -37.16 12.75 2.40
N ALA A 21 -35.83 12.96 2.53
CA ALA A 21 -35.20 14.23 2.14
C ALA A 21 -35.14 14.37 0.61
N THR A 22 -35.87 15.34 0.06
CA THR A 22 -36.02 15.62 -1.39
C THR A 22 -34.80 16.25 -2.05
N ASN A 23 -33.74 16.57 -1.30
CA ASN A 23 -32.58 17.30 -1.82
C ASN A 23 -31.46 16.36 -2.27
N ALA A 24 -31.61 15.80 -3.48
CA ALA A 24 -30.60 14.97 -4.14
C ALA A 24 -29.18 15.61 -4.15
N ASN A 25 -29.11 16.94 -4.29
CA ASN A 25 -27.85 17.68 -4.23
C ASN A 25 -27.15 17.61 -2.87
N LEU A 26 -27.91 17.67 -1.77
CA LEU A 26 -27.33 17.59 -0.42
C LEU A 26 -26.80 16.18 -0.14
N GLN A 27 -27.54 15.15 -0.56
CA GLN A 27 -27.09 13.76 -0.45
C GLN A 27 -25.83 13.53 -1.27
N ARG A 28 -25.80 14.00 -2.53
CA ARG A 28 -24.60 13.93 -3.39
C ARG A 28 -23.40 14.63 -2.75
N ASN A 29 -23.58 15.83 -2.22
CA ASN A 29 -22.50 16.58 -1.55
C ASN A 29 -21.98 15.83 -0.31
N ASN A 30 -22.88 15.27 0.52
CA ASN A 30 -22.47 14.48 1.68
C ASN A 30 -21.68 13.22 1.27
N SER A 31 -22.12 12.52 0.21
CA SER A 31 -21.39 11.36 -0.32
C SER A 31 -20.00 11.74 -0.84
N GLN A 32 -19.88 12.85 -1.57
CA GLN A 32 -18.59 13.35 -2.06
C GLN A 32 -17.64 13.73 -0.90
N ILE A 33 -18.15 14.40 0.13
CA ILE A 33 -17.38 14.72 1.33
C ILE A 33 -16.92 13.44 2.03
N ARG A 34 -17.76 12.40 2.07
CA ARG A 34 -17.40 11.10 2.66
C ARG A 34 -16.32 10.37 1.85
N ILE A 35 -16.37 10.44 0.52
CA ILE A 35 -15.29 9.94 -0.36
C ILE A 35 -13.98 10.65 -0.06
N LEU A 36 -14.00 11.98 -0.01
CA LEU A 36 -12.82 12.78 0.28
C LEU A 36 -12.25 12.48 1.67
N PHE A 37 -13.12 12.23 2.65
CA PHE A 37 -12.70 11.80 3.99
C PHE A 37 -11.92 10.50 3.90
N TRP A 38 -12.46 9.45 3.28
CA TRP A 38 -11.78 8.18 3.18
C TRP A 38 -10.49 8.25 2.37
N LEU A 39 -10.46 9.01 1.27
CA LEU A 39 -9.22 9.30 0.54
C LEU A 39 -8.16 9.91 1.45
N THR A 40 -8.54 10.94 2.20
CA THR A 40 -7.63 11.63 3.11
C THR A 40 -7.19 10.71 4.24
N TYR A 41 -8.08 9.88 4.76
CA TYR A 41 -7.80 8.91 5.81
C TYR A 41 -6.79 7.85 5.33
N MET A 42 -6.98 7.26 4.15
CA MET A 42 -6.04 6.29 3.58
C MET A 42 -4.67 6.92 3.32
N LEU A 43 -4.64 8.10 2.68
CA LEU A 43 -3.40 8.83 2.42
C LEU A 43 -2.64 9.21 3.69
N ASP A 44 -3.35 9.60 4.76
CA ASP A 44 -2.76 9.88 6.07
C ASP A 44 -2.02 8.66 6.62
N LYS A 45 -2.60 7.45 6.50
CA LYS A 45 -1.95 6.20 6.96
C LYS A 45 -0.77 5.79 6.09
N ASP A 46 -0.89 5.96 4.78
CA ASP A 46 0.23 5.73 3.86
C ASP A 46 1.41 6.65 4.14
N LEU A 47 1.15 7.92 4.47
CA LEU A 47 2.20 8.86 4.82
C LEU A 47 2.77 8.57 6.22
N ALA A 48 1.93 8.26 7.20
CA ALA A 48 2.37 7.93 8.56
C ALA A 48 3.33 6.73 8.57
N ILE A 49 3.01 5.66 7.85
CA ILE A 49 3.89 4.48 7.75
C ILE A 49 5.21 4.81 7.05
N ARG A 50 5.16 5.60 5.97
CA ARG A 50 6.35 5.90 5.17
C ARG A 50 7.30 6.89 5.85
N SER A 51 6.76 7.91 6.49
CA SER A 51 7.55 8.94 7.17
C SER A 51 7.93 8.55 8.59
N GLY A 52 7.19 7.62 9.21
CA GLY A 52 7.28 7.34 10.65
C GLY A 52 6.57 8.38 11.53
N ASP A 53 5.90 9.36 10.91
CA ASP A 53 5.13 10.37 11.63
C ASP A 53 3.82 9.77 12.18
N PRO A 54 3.31 10.27 13.32
CA PRO A 54 1.99 9.85 13.81
C PRO A 54 0.87 10.20 12.81
N PRO A 55 -0.12 9.32 12.62
CA PRO A 55 -1.28 9.61 11.78
C PRO A 55 -2.11 10.76 12.37
N LEU A 56 -2.60 11.66 11.51
CA LEU A 56 -3.37 12.84 11.91
C LEU A 56 -4.85 12.52 12.14
N LEU A 57 -5.42 11.59 11.36
CA LEU A 57 -6.83 11.20 11.45
C LEU A 57 -6.93 9.87 12.18
N THR A 58 -7.15 9.87 13.49
CA THR A 58 -7.24 8.62 14.25
C THR A 58 -8.68 8.14 14.42
N GLU A 59 -8.85 6.85 14.64
CA GLU A 59 -10.14 6.20 14.95
C GLU A 59 -10.89 6.88 16.10
N SER A 60 -10.16 7.38 17.10
CA SER A 60 -10.76 8.03 18.27
C SER A 60 -11.53 9.32 17.95
N TYR A 61 -11.26 9.97 16.82
CA TYR A 61 -11.89 11.24 16.42
C TYR A 61 -12.69 11.14 15.12
N CYS A 62 -12.70 9.97 14.48
CA CYS A 62 -13.33 9.77 13.18
C CYS A 62 -14.40 8.68 13.27
N ASP A 63 -15.56 8.94 12.68
CA ASP A 63 -16.54 7.92 12.38
C ASP A 63 -16.05 7.10 11.18
N LEU A 64 -15.75 5.82 11.42
CA LEU A 64 -15.21 4.90 10.41
C LEU A 64 -16.28 4.01 9.77
N THR A 65 -17.57 4.40 9.84
CA THR A 65 -18.66 3.68 9.18
C THR A 65 -18.43 3.61 7.66
N ILE A 66 -18.31 2.40 7.13
CA ILE A 66 -18.10 2.15 5.70
C ILE A 66 -19.47 2.12 5.00
N SER A 67 -19.69 3.02 4.05
CA SER A 67 -20.84 2.94 3.15
C SER A 67 -20.53 1.90 2.06
N ILE A 68 -21.23 0.77 2.08
CA ILE A 68 -20.98 -0.40 1.21
C ILE A 68 -20.93 0.01 -0.28
N GLU A 69 -21.82 0.90 -0.71
CA GLU A 69 -21.89 1.39 -2.09
C GLU A 69 -20.64 2.14 -2.56
N LEU A 70 -19.83 2.68 -1.63
CA LEU A 70 -18.69 3.54 -1.95
C LEU A 70 -17.45 2.77 -2.41
N PHE A 71 -17.36 1.49 -2.01
CA PHE A 71 -16.15 0.68 -2.14
C PHE A 71 -16.40 -0.64 -2.88
N ASP A 72 -17.43 -0.67 -3.73
CA ASP A 72 -17.80 -1.86 -4.52
C ASP A 72 -16.86 -2.13 -5.72
N TYR A 73 -15.64 -1.59 -5.68
CA TYR A 73 -14.67 -1.69 -6.77
C TYR A 73 -14.17 -3.10 -7.02
N TYR A 74 -14.24 -3.98 -6.03
CA TYR A 74 -13.97 -5.40 -6.22
C TYR A 74 -14.99 -6.10 -7.13
N ASN A 75 -16.24 -5.61 -7.21
CA ASN A 75 -17.27 -6.19 -8.06
C ASN A 75 -17.33 -5.57 -9.46
N TYR A 76 -17.14 -4.26 -9.58
CA TYR A 76 -17.25 -3.60 -10.90
C TYR A 76 -15.97 -3.69 -11.74
N LEU A 77 -14.76 -3.67 -11.14
CA LEU A 77 -13.50 -3.66 -11.90
C LEU A 77 -13.34 -4.87 -12.82
N PRO A 78 -13.66 -6.11 -12.40
CA PRO A 78 -13.58 -7.27 -13.29
C PRO A 78 -14.57 -7.22 -14.48
N ARG A 79 -15.65 -6.45 -14.36
CA ARG A 79 -16.72 -6.35 -15.37
C ARG A 79 -16.55 -5.15 -16.30
N LEU A 80 -15.52 -4.33 -16.04
CA LEU A 80 -15.37 -3.05 -16.71
C LEU A 80 -15.27 -3.22 -18.24
N ASP A 81 -14.60 -4.27 -18.71
CA ASP A 81 -14.40 -4.57 -20.13
C ASP A 81 -15.71 -4.88 -20.88
N ASP A 82 -16.65 -5.62 -20.25
CA ASP A 82 -17.95 -5.98 -20.83
C ASP A 82 -18.86 -4.76 -21.09
N THR A 83 -18.70 -3.71 -20.28
CA THR A 83 -19.56 -2.52 -20.32
C THR A 83 -19.17 -1.51 -21.39
N TYR A 84 -17.89 -1.46 -21.79
CA TYR A 84 -17.43 -0.54 -22.84
C TYR A 84 -17.78 -1.03 -24.25
N GLY A 85 -18.10 -2.31 -24.43
CA GLY A 85 -18.39 -2.91 -25.74
C GLY A 85 -19.84 -2.80 -26.25
N CYS A 86 -20.85 -2.66 -25.38
CA CYS A 86 -22.25 -2.89 -25.79
C CYS A 86 -23.20 -1.71 -25.61
N THR A 87 -22.90 -0.75 -24.74
CA THR A 87 -23.78 0.40 -24.50
C THR A 87 -22.92 1.63 -24.28
N GLY A 88 -22.95 2.59 -25.21
CA GLY A 88 -22.27 3.89 -25.06
C GLY A 88 -22.82 4.78 -23.91
N GLN A 89 -23.33 4.15 -22.85
CA GLN A 89 -23.79 4.79 -21.63
C GLN A 89 -22.60 5.01 -20.72
N ARG A 90 -22.14 6.25 -20.71
CA ARG A 90 -21.17 6.77 -19.76
C ARG A 90 -21.73 6.54 -18.36
N VAL A 91 -21.14 5.63 -17.59
CA VAL A 91 -21.50 5.43 -16.18
C VAL A 91 -21.30 6.76 -15.46
N GLU A 92 -22.39 7.45 -15.10
CA GLU A 92 -22.38 8.77 -14.44
C GLU A 92 -21.76 8.72 -13.03
N HIS A 93 -21.50 7.52 -12.52
CA HIS A 93 -20.78 7.25 -11.28
C HIS A 93 -19.37 6.74 -11.57
N LEU A 94 -18.50 7.63 -12.07
CA LEU A 94 -17.06 7.41 -11.96
C LEU A 94 -16.69 7.47 -10.47
N ALA A 95 -16.87 6.37 -9.77
CA ALA A 95 -16.19 6.16 -8.49
C ALA A 95 -14.69 6.30 -8.78
N PRO A 96 -13.96 7.21 -8.12
CA PRO A 96 -12.53 7.36 -8.34
C PRO A 96 -11.87 5.99 -8.20
N HIS A 97 -10.98 5.61 -9.12
CA HIS A 97 -10.17 4.41 -8.95
C HIS A 97 -9.24 4.64 -7.76
N PHE A 98 -9.68 4.18 -6.58
CA PHE A 98 -8.95 4.35 -5.34
C PHE A 98 -7.69 3.47 -5.38
N THR A 99 -6.52 4.07 -5.15
CA THR A 99 -5.28 3.30 -5.02
C THR A 99 -5.23 2.55 -3.70
N GLY A 100 -5.81 3.09 -2.61
CA GLY A 100 -5.78 2.47 -1.27
C GLY A 100 -6.95 1.53 -0.96
N ASP A 101 -6.78 0.67 0.04
CA ASP A 101 -7.84 -0.16 0.63
C ASP A 101 -8.22 0.34 2.03
N VAL A 102 -9.52 0.41 2.31
CA VAL A 102 -10.02 0.89 3.61
C VAL A 102 -9.63 -0.06 4.73
N GLY A 103 -9.85 -1.37 4.56
CA GLY A 103 -9.52 -2.38 5.56
C GLY A 103 -8.02 -2.37 5.88
N LEU A 104 -7.18 -2.30 4.85
CA LEU A 104 -5.74 -2.20 5.03
C LEU A 104 -5.35 -0.89 5.70
N SER A 105 -6.00 0.23 5.41
CA SER A 105 -5.71 1.51 6.05
C SER A 105 -6.02 1.51 7.55
N LEU A 106 -7.06 0.80 7.98
CA LEU A 106 -7.33 0.56 9.40
C LEU A 106 -6.19 -0.25 10.05
N LEU A 107 -5.71 -1.29 9.37
CA LEU A 107 -4.56 -2.07 9.84
C LEU A 107 -3.29 -1.22 9.90
N LYS A 108 -3.06 -0.34 8.92
CA LYS A 108 -1.94 0.60 8.90
C LYS A 108 -1.96 1.54 10.12
N GLU A 109 -3.15 2.03 10.54
CA GLU A 109 -3.27 2.80 11.78
C GLU A 109 -2.84 1.98 13.02
N LYS A 110 -3.32 0.73 13.11
CA LYS A 110 -2.93 -0.17 14.21
C LYS A 110 -1.43 -0.42 14.22
N VAL A 111 -0.80 -0.62 13.06
CA VAL A 111 0.65 -0.78 12.92
C VAL A 111 1.38 0.46 13.43
N CYS A 112 0.98 1.67 12.99
CA CYS A 112 1.50 2.93 13.51
C CYS A 112 1.44 3.00 15.04
N TYR A 113 0.27 2.68 15.61
CA TYR A 113 0.08 2.72 17.05
C TYR A 113 0.91 1.66 17.79
N GLN A 114 0.87 0.41 17.35
CA GLN A 114 1.44 -0.73 18.07
C GLN A 114 2.97 -0.85 17.93
N LEU A 115 3.55 -0.38 16.82
CA LEU A 115 4.98 -0.55 16.52
C LEU A 115 5.78 0.76 16.50
N PHE A 116 5.13 1.91 16.23
CA PHE A 116 5.83 3.18 16.01
C PHE A 116 5.50 4.28 17.02
N SER A 117 4.49 4.09 17.88
CA SER A 117 4.17 5.08 18.91
C SER A 117 5.23 5.17 20.02
N ALA A 118 5.23 6.28 20.76
CA ALA A 118 6.03 6.44 21.97
C ALA A 118 5.69 5.42 23.08
N HIS A 119 4.51 4.80 23.01
CA HIS A 119 4.16 3.69 23.89
C HIS A 119 4.83 2.39 23.42
N ALA A 120 4.88 2.15 22.10
CA ALA A 120 5.54 0.99 21.51
C ALA A 120 7.05 0.97 21.76
N SER A 121 7.72 2.13 21.82
CA SER A 121 9.17 2.20 22.09
C SER A 121 9.57 1.76 23.49
N LYS A 122 8.61 1.59 24.41
CA LYS A 122 8.84 1.16 25.80
C LYS A 122 8.52 -0.31 26.03
N CYS A 123 8.10 -1.03 25.00
CA CYS A 123 7.74 -2.44 25.10
C CYS A 123 8.98 -3.34 25.15
N SER A 124 8.88 -4.46 25.86
CA SER A 124 9.88 -5.52 25.80
C SER A 124 9.83 -6.26 24.45
N ASP A 125 10.91 -6.98 24.13
CA ASP A 125 11.02 -7.76 22.91
C ASP A 125 9.89 -8.78 22.76
N ASP A 126 9.53 -9.49 23.82
CA ASP A 126 8.40 -10.45 23.81
C ASP A 126 7.08 -9.77 23.46
N GLN A 127 6.84 -8.57 24.00
CA GLN A 127 5.63 -7.80 23.70
C GLN A 127 5.64 -7.31 22.25
N LEU A 128 6.80 -6.91 21.71
CA LEU A 128 6.95 -6.54 20.32
C LEU A 128 6.64 -7.73 19.40
N LEU A 129 7.23 -8.90 19.67
CA LEU A 129 6.99 -10.11 18.89
C LEU A 129 5.54 -10.59 18.96
N LEU A 130 4.90 -10.49 20.14
CA LEU A 130 3.48 -10.79 20.29
C LEU A 130 2.60 -9.84 19.47
N ARG A 131 2.92 -8.54 19.45
CA ARG A 131 2.21 -7.55 18.62
C ARG A 131 2.39 -7.84 17.15
N ILE A 132 3.60 -8.17 16.70
CA ILE A 132 3.88 -8.54 15.30
C ILE A 132 3.03 -9.74 14.89
N ARG A 133 3.04 -10.84 15.67
CA ARG A 133 2.22 -12.02 15.37
C ARG A 133 0.73 -11.70 15.26
N LYS A 134 0.22 -10.88 16.18
CA LYS A 134 -1.18 -10.43 16.14
C LYS A 134 -1.48 -9.60 14.88
N LEU A 135 -0.56 -8.73 14.49
CA LEU A 135 -0.69 -7.95 13.26
C LEU A 135 -0.65 -8.85 12.02
N ASP A 136 0.20 -9.88 12.01
CA ASP A 136 0.25 -10.88 10.93
C ASP A 136 -1.09 -11.62 10.80
N ASP A 137 -1.70 -12.05 11.91
CA ASP A 137 -3.02 -12.70 11.90
C ASP A 137 -4.13 -11.76 11.37
N GLU A 138 -4.13 -10.50 11.79
CA GLU A 138 -5.11 -9.50 11.33
C GLU A 138 -4.92 -9.17 9.84
N ILE A 139 -3.68 -9.08 9.36
CA ILE A 139 -3.35 -8.88 7.94
C ILE A 139 -3.76 -10.10 7.12
N GLU A 140 -3.52 -11.31 7.62
CA GLU A 140 -3.93 -12.55 6.95
C GLU A 140 -5.45 -12.64 6.85
N SER A 141 -6.17 -12.29 7.92
CA SER A 141 -7.64 -12.22 7.92
C SER A 141 -8.16 -11.24 6.87
N TRP A 142 -7.57 -10.04 6.80
CA TRP A 142 -7.88 -9.07 5.75
C TRP A 142 -7.58 -9.63 4.35
N ARG A 143 -6.41 -10.24 4.15
CA ARG A 143 -6.00 -10.82 2.86
C ARG A 143 -6.99 -11.88 2.39
N MET A 144 -7.47 -12.73 3.29
CA MET A 144 -8.44 -13.78 3.00
C MET A 144 -9.85 -13.26 2.74
N SER A 145 -10.20 -12.07 3.27
CA SER A 145 -11.46 -11.39 2.98
C SER A 145 -11.57 -10.88 1.54
N LEU A 146 -10.43 -10.68 0.87
CA LEU A 146 -10.41 -10.21 -0.52
C LEU A 146 -10.81 -11.31 -1.51
N PRO A 147 -11.50 -10.98 -2.61
CA PRO A 147 -11.72 -11.91 -3.71
C PRO A 147 -10.39 -12.44 -4.27
N SER A 148 -10.39 -13.69 -4.73
CA SER A 148 -9.17 -14.40 -5.15
C SER A 148 -8.35 -13.65 -6.20
N ILE A 149 -9.00 -12.96 -7.15
CA ILE A 149 -8.32 -12.20 -8.21
C ILE A 149 -7.53 -11.00 -7.68
N PHE A 150 -7.94 -10.41 -6.55
CA PHE A 150 -7.27 -9.25 -5.94
C PHE A 150 -6.35 -9.63 -4.79
N ARG A 151 -6.35 -10.89 -4.37
CA ARG A 151 -5.69 -11.34 -3.15
C ARG A 151 -4.17 -11.30 -3.29
N PRO A 152 -3.46 -10.49 -2.47
CA PRO A 152 -2.01 -10.48 -2.48
C PRO A 152 -1.39 -11.82 -2.08
N ALA A 153 -0.18 -12.06 -2.58
CA ALA A 153 0.67 -13.18 -2.18
C ALA A 153 2.00 -12.69 -1.61
N LEU A 154 2.53 -13.36 -0.57
CA LEU A 154 3.83 -12.98 0.00
C LEU A 154 4.98 -13.17 -0.99
N PHE A 155 4.96 -14.28 -1.72
CA PHE A 155 5.95 -14.58 -2.75
C PHE A 155 5.35 -14.38 -4.14
N VAL A 156 6.04 -13.58 -4.96
CA VAL A 156 5.71 -13.38 -6.37
C VAL A 156 6.90 -13.83 -7.21
N SER A 157 6.64 -14.60 -8.26
CA SER A 157 7.64 -15.08 -9.22
C SER A 157 7.03 -15.17 -10.61
N HIS A 158 7.83 -14.95 -11.65
CA HIS A 158 7.44 -15.03 -13.06
C HIS A 158 6.70 -16.33 -13.44
N ASN A 159 7.00 -17.45 -12.77
CA ASN A 159 6.40 -18.76 -13.11
C ASN A 159 5.06 -19.04 -12.42
N ASN A 160 4.76 -18.36 -11.29
CA ASN A 160 3.55 -18.59 -10.50
C ASN A 160 2.49 -17.50 -10.73
N THR A 161 2.78 -16.54 -11.61
CA THR A 161 1.98 -15.33 -11.74
C THR A 161 0.78 -15.55 -12.66
N SER A 162 -0.42 -15.52 -12.06
CA SER A 162 -1.66 -15.10 -12.73
C SER A 162 -1.64 -13.62 -13.17
N LEU A 163 -0.48 -12.95 -13.10
CA LEU A 163 -0.24 -11.55 -13.46
C LEU A 163 0.04 -11.34 -14.95
N ASP A 164 0.47 -12.37 -15.67
CA ASP A 164 0.92 -12.28 -17.08
C ASP A 164 -0.22 -12.45 -18.09
N SER A 165 -1.47 -12.19 -17.69
CA SER A 165 -2.56 -12.04 -18.64
C SER A 165 -2.40 -10.70 -19.35
N SER A 166 -1.67 -10.71 -20.47
CA SER A 166 -1.54 -9.59 -21.43
C SER A 166 -2.91 -8.96 -21.77
N GLU A 167 -3.98 -9.75 -21.69
CA GLU A 167 -5.37 -9.36 -21.99
C GLU A 167 -6.12 -8.69 -20.83
N GLU A 168 -5.55 -8.59 -19.63
CA GLU A 168 -6.27 -7.99 -18.50
C GLU A 168 -6.34 -6.46 -18.58
N ALA A 169 -7.53 -5.90 -18.39
CA ALA A 169 -7.79 -4.46 -18.36
C ALA A 169 -6.88 -3.70 -17.38
N VAL A 170 -6.35 -2.55 -17.83
CA VAL A 170 -5.40 -1.72 -17.06
C VAL A 170 -5.90 -1.35 -15.65
N PRO A 171 -7.17 -0.95 -15.43
CA PRO A 171 -7.65 -0.60 -14.09
C PRO A 171 -7.65 -1.78 -13.11
N LEU A 172 -8.00 -2.98 -13.59
CA LEU A 172 -7.98 -4.22 -12.81
C LEU A 172 -6.55 -4.59 -12.41
N PHE A 173 -5.64 -4.60 -13.39
CA PHE A 173 -4.21 -4.83 -13.18
C PHE A 173 -3.63 -3.85 -12.15
N THR A 174 -3.89 -2.54 -12.34
CA THR A 174 -3.38 -1.48 -11.47
C THR A 174 -3.86 -1.67 -10.04
N ARG A 175 -5.14 -1.99 -9.84
CA ARG A 175 -5.70 -2.21 -8.50
C ARG A 175 -5.05 -3.39 -7.81
N ARG A 176 -4.92 -4.51 -8.52
CA ARG A 176 -4.26 -5.72 -8.04
C ARG A 176 -2.81 -5.46 -7.66
N MET A 177 -2.08 -4.70 -8.47
CA MET A 177 -0.69 -4.32 -8.19
C MET A 177 -0.57 -3.37 -7.01
N SER A 178 -1.48 -2.41 -6.86
CA SER A 178 -1.49 -1.51 -5.69
C SER A 178 -1.64 -2.31 -4.39
N LEU A 179 -2.61 -3.22 -4.33
CA LEU A 179 -2.83 -4.09 -3.17
C LEU A 179 -1.62 -4.97 -2.87
N GLN A 180 -1.01 -5.54 -3.91
CA GLN A 180 0.19 -6.36 -3.80
C GLN A 180 1.37 -5.58 -3.20
N LEU A 181 1.61 -4.37 -3.70
CA LEU A 181 2.68 -3.48 -3.24
C LEU A 181 2.42 -2.96 -1.82
N GLU A 182 1.18 -2.59 -1.48
CA GLU A 182 0.82 -2.15 -0.14
C GLU A 182 0.97 -3.29 0.89
N TYR A 183 0.57 -4.50 0.52
CA TYR A 183 0.75 -5.69 1.35
C TYR A 183 2.24 -5.96 1.60
N HIS A 184 3.06 -6.05 0.54
CA HIS A 184 4.50 -6.29 0.71
C HIS A 184 5.17 -5.19 1.50
N HIS A 185 4.81 -3.93 1.27
CA HIS A 185 5.34 -2.81 2.04
C HIS A 185 5.04 -2.94 3.53
N LEU A 186 3.81 -3.31 3.88
CA LEU A 186 3.41 -3.50 5.27
C LEU A 186 4.18 -4.66 5.91
N MET A 187 4.33 -5.79 5.20
CA MET A 187 5.15 -6.92 5.66
C MET A 187 6.61 -6.50 5.89
N THR A 188 7.21 -5.78 4.94
CA THR A 188 8.59 -5.27 5.10
C THR A 188 8.70 -4.33 6.29
N VAL A 189 7.78 -3.38 6.45
CA VAL A 189 7.82 -2.41 7.55
C VAL A 189 7.65 -3.10 8.91
N ILE A 190 6.67 -3.99 9.06
CA ILE A 190 6.43 -4.72 10.32
C ILE A 190 7.65 -5.58 10.65
N HIS A 191 8.08 -6.42 9.72
CA HIS A 191 9.10 -7.41 10.01
C HIS A 191 10.52 -6.85 10.07
N THR A 192 10.77 -5.62 9.62
CA THR A 192 12.04 -4.93 9.88
C THR A 192 12.10 -4.34 11.30
N THR A 193 10.97 -4.17 12.00
CA THR A 193 10.96 -3.64 13.37
C THR A 193 11.62 -4.57 14.39
N VAL A 194 11.67 -5.88 14.13
CA VAL A 194 12.36 -6.86 15.00
C VAL A 194 13.86 -6.58 15.15
N ARG A 195 14.46 -5.76 14.27
CA ARG A 195 15.85 -5.30 14.41
C ARG A 195 16.08 -4.53 15.73
N ARG A 196 15.00 -4.06 16.38
CA ARG A 196 15.06 -3.41 17.69
C ARG A 196 15.26 -4.41 18.84
N CYS A 197 14.98 -5.69 18.64
CA CYS A 197 15.13 -6.70 19.67
C CYS A 197 16.62 -6.91 20.01
N ALA A 198 16.93 -7.05 21.29
CA ALA A 198 18.27 -7.30 21.80
C ALA A 198 18.24 -8.46 22.80
N PRO A 199 19.18 -9.42 22.69
CA PRO A 199 19.20 -10.57 23.59
C PRO A 199 19.39 -10.12 25.04
N SER A 200 18.40 -10.43 25.89
CA SER A 200 18.40 -10.06 27.32
C SER A 200 19.17 -11.07 28.18
N SER A 201 19.28 -12.32 27.75
CA SER A 201 20.05 -13.38 28.42
C SER A 201 20.62 -14.39 27.40
N PRO A 202 21.64 -15.19 27.76
CA PRO A 202 22.26 -16.15 26.83
C PRO A 202 21.33 -17.30 26.41
N GLY A 203 20.36 -17.69 27.24
CA GLY A 203 19.43 -18.79 26.96
C GLY A 203 18.27 -18.37 26.05
N ASP A 204 17.76 -17.14 26.24
CA ASP A 204 16.72 -16.58 25.38
C ASP A 204 17.27 -16.20 24.00
N ALA A 205 18.59 -16.09 23.85
CA ALA A 205 19.24 -15.65 22.63
C ALA A 205 18.98 -16.58 21.45
N GLU A 206 18.88 -17.90 21.64
CA GLU A 206 18.74 -18.86 20.53
C GLU A 206 17.33 -18.84 19.93
N ASP A 207 16.29 -18.95 20.76
CA ASP A 207 14.89 -18.89 20.33
C ASP A 207 14.54 -17.51 19.76
N LEU A 208 14.99 -16.43 20.42
CA LEU A 208 14.81 -15.06 19.93
C LEU A 208 15.50 -14.87 18.57
N HIS A 209 16.72 -15.37 18.40
CA HIS A 209 17.46 -15.28 17.15
C HIS A 209 16.72 -15.99 16.02
N ALA A 210 16.19 -17.20 16.25
CA ALA A 210 15.42 -17.93 15.24
C ALA A 210 14.17 -17.15 14.79
N VAL A 211 13.41 -16.58 15.73
CA VAL A 211 12.22 -15.78 15.42
C VAL A 211 12.57 -14.50 14.67
N VAL A 212 13.65 -13.81 15.09
CA VAL A 212 14.14 -12.60 14.44
C VAL A 212 14.58 -12.88 12.99
N HIS A 213 15.30 -13.98 12.75
CA HIS A 213 15.68 -14.40 11.39
C HIS A 213 14.47 -14.73 10.52
N SER A 214 13.50 -15.48 11.05
CA SER A 214 12.28 -15.79 10.30
C SER A 214 11.51 -14.52 9.91
N SER A 215 11.37 -13.56 10.82
CA SER A 215 10.78 -12.25 10.51
C SER A 215 11.59 -11.52 9.43
N PHE A 216 12.90 -11.50 9.55
CA PHE A 216 13.76 -10.85 8.58
C PHE A 216 13.64 -11.49 7.18
N ASP A 217 13.59 -12.83 7.08
CA ASP A 217 13.36 -13.55 5.83
C ASP A 217 12.05 -13.14 5.14
N LEU A 218 10.97 -12.95 5.90
CA LEU A 218 9.69 -12.44 5.40
C LEU A 218 9.86 -11.03 4.80
N SER A 219 10.61 -10.15 5.47
CA SER A 219 10.86 -8.79 4.98
C SER A 219 11.67 -8.77 3.69
N LEU A 220 12.65 -9.67 3.54
CA LEU A 220 13.46 -9.81 2.33
C LEU A 220 12.64 -10.41 1.18
N MET A 221 11.82 -11.44 1.46
CA MET A 221 10.92 -12.04 0.48
C MET A 221 9.90 -11.03 -0.07
N ALA A 222 9.30 -10.23 0.81
CA ALA A 222 8.41 -9.14 0.43
C ALA A 222 9.13 -8.08 -0.41
N SER A 223 10.38 -7.73 -0.05
CA SER A 223 11.18 -6.76 -0.80
C SER A 223 11.54 -7.24 -2.22
N ARG A 224 11.97 -8.50 -2.37
CA ARG A 224 12.22 -9.12 -3.69
C ARG A 224 10.98 -9.10 -4.57
N SER A 225 9.85 -9.52 -4.00
CA SER A 225 8.56 -9.55 -4.69
C SER A 225 8.07 -8.15 -5.06
N THR A 226 8.30 -7.15 -4.20
CA THR A 226 7.99 -5.74 -4.48
C THR A 226 8.71 -5.25 -5.74
N LEU A 227 10.01 -5.51 -5.87
CA LEU A 227 10.79 -5.06 -7.03
C LEU A 227 10.33 -5.73 -8.34
N LEU A 228 9.94 -7.01 -8.27
CA LEU A 228 9.32 -7.71 -9.40
C LEU A 228 7.97 -7.08 -9.78
N CYS A 229 7.08 -6.87 -8.81
CA CYS A 229 5.77 -6.24 -9.06
C CYS A 229 5.91 -4.84 -9.67
N LEU A 230 6.86 -4.05 -9.19
CA LEU A 230 7.14 -2.72 -9.75
C LEU A 230 7.61 -2.79 -11.19
N LYS A 231 8.47 -3.75 -11.53
CA LYS A 231 8.92 -3.96 -12.92
C LYS A 231 7.74 -4.28 -13.84
N LEU A 232 6.91 -5.25 -13.46
CA LEU A 232 5.70 -5.61 -14.23
C LEU A 232 4.73 -4.43 -14.39
N LEU A 233 4.59 -3.63 -13.34
CA LEU A 233 3.74 -2.44 -13.35
C LEU A 233 4.25 -1.38 -14.33
N LEU A 234 5.57 -1.14 -14.33
CA LEU A 234 6.21 -0.19 -15.25
C LEU A 234 6.15 -0.66 -16.70
N ASP A 235 6.32 -1.97 -16.95
CA ASP A 235 6.24 -2.54 -18.29
C ASP A 235 4.83 -2.37 -18.90
N LYS A 236 3.77 -2.44 -18.08
CA LYS A 236 2.37 -2.34 -18.54
C LYS A 236 1.80 -0.91 -18.57
N ILE A 237 2.10 -0.07 -17.58
CA ILE A 237 1.50 1.28 -17.44
C ILE A 237 2.46 2.39 -17.87
N GLY A 238 3.75 2.08 -18.00
CA GLY A 238 4.79 3.04 -18.35
C GLY A 238 5.28 3.88 -17.17
N GLY A 239 6.30 4.70 -17.45
CA GLY A 239 7.07 5.43 -16.43
C GLY A 239 6.30 6.44 -15.57
N GLN A 240 5.13 6.90 -16.01
CA GLN A 240 4.31 7.84 -15.23
C GLN A 240 3.74 7.21 -13.97
N ALA A 241 3.51 5.90 -13.98
CA ALA A 241 3.09 5.15 -12.80
C ALA A 241 4.16 5.18 -11.70
N PHE A 242 5.44 5.24 -12.08
CA PHE A 242 6.57 5.12 -11.14
C PHE A 242 6.43 6.08 -9.96
N ARG A 243 6.03 7.34 -10.22
CA ARG A 243 5.87 8.40 -9.20
C ARG A 243 4.95 7.99 -8.05
N PHE A 244 3.90 7.21 -8.33
CA PHE A 244 2.95 6.76 -7.32
C PHE A 244 3.47 5.61 -6.46
N PHE A 245 4.44 4.84 -6.98
CA PHE A 245 4.95 3.63 -6.35
C PHE A 245 6.43 3.72 -5.91
N MET A 246 7.07 4.88 -6.13
CA MET A 246 8.45 5.21 -5.73
C MET A 246 8.79 4.81 -4.31
N SER A 247 7.89 5.07 -3.36
CA SER A 247 8.17 4.79 -1.95
C SER A 247 8.36 3.30 -1.67
N TYR A 248 7.62 2.45 -2.38
CA TYR A 248 7.75 0.99 -2.27
C TYR A 248 9.08 0.53 -2.83
N PHE A 249 9.51 1.11 -3.95
CA PHE A 249 10.82 0.87 -4.55
C PHE A 249 11.95 1.12 -3.56
N PHE A 250 12.01 2.32 -2.97
CA PHE A 250 13.09 2.68 -2.05
C PHE A 250 13.09 1.81 -0.79
N THR A 251 11.92 1.51 -0.23
CA THR A 251 11.83 0.64 0.95
C THR A 251 12.40 -0.76 0.66
N ALA A 252 12.02 -1.37 -0.47
CA ALA A 252 12.51 -2.69 -0.87
C ALA A 252 14.02 -2.67 -1.19
N VAL A 253 14.50 -1.68 -1.93
CA VAL A 253 15.92 -1.53 -2.27
C VAL A 253 16.77 -1.37 -1.02
N ILE A 254 16.39 -0.48 -0.11
CA ILE A 254 17.14 -0.24 1.13
C ILE A 254 17.18 -1.52 1.99
N THR A 255 16.06 -2.25 2.07
CA THR A 255 15.99 -3.49 2.87
C THR A 255 16.96 -4.54 2.33
N LEU A 256 16.96 -4.81 1.02
CA LEU A 256 17.90 -5.76 0.39
C LEU A 256 19.34 -5.28 0.44
N PHE A 257 19.58 -3.98 0.21
CA PHE A 257 20.92 -3.41 0.23
C PHE A 257 21.56 -3.53 1.61
N LEU A 258 20.80 -3.24 2.68
CA LEU A 258 21.27 -3.40 4.05
C LEU A 258 21.56 -4.87 4.36
N ASP A 259 20.75 -5.80 3.88
CA ASP A 259 21.01 -7.23 4.06
C ASP A 259 22.33 -7.65 3.41
N ILE A 260 22.58 -7.25 2.16
CA ILE A 260 23.84 -7.55 1.46
C ILE A 260 25.05 -6.99 2.21
N ILE A 261 24.93 -5.80 2.81
CA ILE A 261 26.03 -5.21 3.60
C ILE A 261 26.29 -6.00 4.88
N ILE A 262 25.23 -6.44 5.57
CA ILE A 262 25.34 -7.17 6.84
C ILE A 262 25.82 -8.61 6.58
N HIS A 263 25.36 -9.23 5.50
CA HIS A 263 25.62 -10.63 5.14
C HIS A 263 26.20 -10.78 3.71
N PRO A 264 27.40 -10.24 3.44
CA PRO A 264 27.95 -10.19 2.07
C PRO A 264 28.26 -11.58 1.47
N LEU A 265 28.46 -12.59 2.31
CA LEU A 265 28.68 -13.99 1.90
C LEU A 265 27.41 -14.85 2.05
N GLY A 266 26.26 -14.21 2.28
CA GLY A 266 24.97 -14.91 2.40
C GLY A 266 24.60 -15.64 1.11
N PRO A 267 23.86 -16.76 1.19
CA PRO A 267 23.54 -17.60 0.04
C PRO A 267 22.72 -16.86 -1.04
N GLN A 268 21.94 -15.85 -0.65
CA GLN A 268 21.11 -15.05 -1.57
C GLN A 268 21.73 -13.70 -1.95
N ALA A 269 22.86 -13.30 -1.36
CA ALA A 269 23.43 -11.95 -1.54
C ALA A 269 23.73 -11.63 -3.02
N ARG A 270 24.20 -12.62 -3.78
CA ARG A 270 24.44 -12.46 -5.23
C ARG A 270 23.14 -12.26 -6.02
N ASN A 271 22.12 -13.05 -5.72
CA ASN A 271 20.82 -12.94 -6.37
C ASN A 271 20.17 -11.58 -6.06
N ASP A 272 20.24 -11.14 -4.80
CA ASP A 272 19.73 -9.84 -4.39
C ASP A 272 20.46 -8.69 -5.09
N LEU A 273 21.78 -8.80 -5.25
CA LEU A 273 22.54 -7.83 -6.03
C LEU A 273 22.09 -7.78 -7.50
N GLU A 274 21.84 -8.93 -8.13
CA GLU A 274 21.32 -9.02 -9.49
C GLU A 274 19.92 -8.39 -9.61
N ILE A 275 19.04 -8.62 -8.63
CA ILE A 275 17.72 -7.98 -8.53
C ILE A 275 17.87 -6.46 -8.41
N LEU A 276 18.76 -5.96 -7.54
CA LEU A 276 19.01 -4.53 -7.36
C LEU A 276 19.55 -3.88 -8.64
N ILE A 277 20.47 -4.55 -9.34
CA ILE A 277 21.00 -4.09 -10.64
C ILE A 277 19.87 -4.01 -11.68
N SER A 278 19.04 -5.06 -11.80
CA SER A 278 17.88 -5.05 -12.70
C SER A 278 16.94 -3.90 -12.35
N ALA A 279 16.63 -3.70 -11.08
CA ALA A 279 15.71 -2.66 -10.62
C ALA A 279 16.26 -1.26 -10.95
N ALA A 280 17.55 -1.01 -10.73
CA ALA A 280 18.21 0.23 -11.09
C ALA A 280 18.19 0.49 -12.61
N ASN A 281 18.39 -0.56 -13.42
CA ASN A 281 18.31 -0.45 -14.88
C ASN A 281 16.88 -0.13 -15.35
N THR A 282 15.86 -0.78 -14.77
CA THR A 282 14.45 -0.47 -15.05
C THR A 282 14.11 0.99 -14.76
N VAL A 283 14.60 1.53 -13.63
CA VAL A 283 14.40 2.95 -13.30
C VAL A 283 15.13 3.87 -14.27
N ARG A 284 16.36 3.52 -14.69
CA ARG A 284 17.14 4.31 -15.66
C ARG A 284 16.50 4.34 -17.05
N SER A 285 15.78 3.28 -17.43
CA SER A 285 15.05 3.24 -18.71
C SER A 285 13.78 4.08 -18.74
N ILE A 286 13.32 4.59 -17.58
CA ILE A 286 12.16 5.48 -17.55
C ILE A 286 12.56 6.79 -18.24
N PRO A 287 11.84 7.22 -19.29
CA PRO A 287 12.12 8.50 -19.94
C PRO A 287 12.07 9.60 -18.88
N GLY A 288 13.20 10.28 -18.67
CA GLY A 288 13.18 11.55 -17.95
C GLY A 288 12.21 12.45 -18.70
N HIS A 289 11.31 13.13 -17.98
CA HIS A 289 10.44 14.13 -18.58
C HIS A 289 11.34 15.14 -19.33
N GLY A 290 11.48 14.98 -20.64
CA GLY A 290 11.71 16.14 -21.49
C GLY A 290 10.50 17.02 -21.26
N LEU A 291 10.72 18.27 -20.89
CA LEU A 291 9.69 19.28 -20.98
C LEU A 291 9.10 19.16 -22.39
N THR A 292 7.78 19.03 -22.51
CA THR A 292 7.15 19.11 -23.83
C THR A 292 7.51 20.46 -24.46
N GLU A 293 7.58 20.59 -25.79
CA GLU A 293 7.89 21.90 -26.42
C GLU A 293 6.98 23.02 -25.90
N ASN A 294 5.74 22.68 -25.54
CA ASN A 294 4.76 23.58 -24.91
C ASN A 294 5.12 24.01 -23.48
N GLU A 295 5.84 23.18 -22.73
CA GLU A 295 6.33 23.50 -21.39
C GLU A 295 7.66 24.26 -21.46
N VAL A 296 8.53 23.95 -22.43
CA VAL A 296 9.75 24.71 -22.71
C VAL A 296 9.41 26.15 -23.10
N THR A 297 8.48 26.33 -24.04
CA THR A 297 8.05 27.67 -24.50
C THR A 297 7.43 28.52 -23.39
N ARG A 298 6.68 27.91 -22.45
CA ARG A 298 6.13 28.59 -21.27
C ARG A 298 7.19 28.98 -20.24
N VAL A 299 8.27 28.21 -20.13
CA VAL A 299 9.41 28.52 -19.24
C VAL A 299 10.32 29.58 -19.87
N GLU A 300 10.44 29.61 -21.20
CA GLU A 300 11.24 30.59 -21.94
C GLU A 300 10.53 31.94 -22.17
N GLY A 301 9.27 32.09 -21.72
CA GLY A 301 8.56 33.37 -21.76
C GLY A 301 8.36 33.93 -23.18
N LYS A 302 8.03 33.06 -24.14
CA LYS A 302 7.50 33.46 -25.46
C LYS A 302 5.99 33.31 -25.54
#